data_AF-A0A933BTZ4-F1
#
_entry.id   AF-A0A933BTZ4-F1
#
_cell.length_a   1.000
_cell.length_b   1.000
_cell.length_c   1.000
_cell.angle_alpha   90.00
_cell.angle_beta   90.00
_cell.angle_gamma   90.00
#
_symmetry.space_group_name_H-M   'P 1'
#
loop_
_entity.id
_entity.type
_entity.pdbx_description
1 polymer ?
#
loop_
_entity_poly.entity_id
_entity_poly.type
_entity_poly.pdbx_seq_one_letter_code
_entity_poly.pdbx_strand_id
1 'polypeptide(L)'
;MEWSALGPLGIYRDAGPRVTLGLRPLLLRETDAEGDSTEADVFYPFGAYSREREDVDWRFFTLFRRAELAPPGREEATPSEVSLYPFLFWRTGSPGRPGYFAFFPLGGHLRDRFGRDDITFALFPLYARTVNEGVRTTHLPWPVIAAWSGPEQSGWQLWPLYGRDVRPGRFDKTFVLWPFGFHQDLDQDTENPKRVRVFLPFYSLLRSPQRDETSVLWPFFSKITDRGEAYEEWHLPWPIVRVARGESRRITRVWPLYSSAVRGSRTDEYVLWPLYVTEREDREDFRLTRHRILYYLVQDAREELPEEGGSRHRLDVWPFFVYEAEGEAATFQTLALLESFLPRDAALRRSWAPLWTLYRHEWGPGGHTVSSLLWNLYRREAAEGFLAWQLAPLVAYRAEDGSGGPVRDLWFLLGLIQMHSAPGRRGLRLLYLPWITWGGPGEGEP
;
A
#
# COMPACT_ATOMS: atom_id res chain seq x y z
N MET A 1 9.06 23.73 10.89
CA MET A 1 9.15 23.73 12.38
C MET A 1 8.50 22.46 12.91
N GLU A 2 9.10 21.73 13.85
CA GLU A 2 8.51 20.49 14.41
C GLU A 2 8.45 20.53 15.93
N TRP A 3 7.29 20.18 16.49
CA TRP A 3 7.05 20.07 17.92
C TRP A 3 6.41 18.71 18.23
N SER A 4 6.93 18.07 19.29
CA SER A 4 6.34 16.86 19.87
C SER A 4 5.92 17.14 21.31
N ALA A 5 4.72 16.70 21.71
CA ALA A 5 4.23 16.83 23.09
C ALA A 5 3.85 15.45 23.64
N LEU A 6 4.11 15.22 24.94
CA LEU A 6 3.82 13.96 25.63
C LEU A 6 4.46 12.75 24.92
N GLY A 7 5.75 12.86 24.58
CA GLY A 7 6.49 11.82 23.87
C GLY A 7 6.07 11.73 22.38
N PRO A 8 5.63 10.56 21.88
CA PRO A 8 5.28 10.38 20.47
C PRO A 8 3.84 10.80 20.15
N LEU A 9 3.02 11.08 21.17
CA LEU A 9 1.57 11.22 21.05
C LEU A 9 1.20 12.50 20.29
N GLY A 10 1.56 13.67 20.80
CA GLY A 10 1.26 14.93 20.14
C GLY A 10 2.32 15.26 19.08
N ILE A 11 1.89 15.58 17.87
CA ILE A 11 2.75 16.09 16.80
C ILE A 11 2.17 17.36 16.17
N TYR A 12 3.06 18.32 15.95
CA TYR A 12 2.88 19.40 15.00
C TYR A 12 4.14 19.50 14.14
N ARG A 13 4.00 19.37 12.83
CA ARG A 13 5.10 19.50 11.87
C ARG A 13 4.66 20.42 10.74
N ASP A 14 5.41 21.48 10.54
CA ASP A 14 5.29 22.38 9.40
C ASP A 14 6.50 22.14 8.49
N ALA A 15 6.26 21.53 7.33
CA ALA A 15 7.27 21.17 6.35
C ALA A 15 7.35 22.14 5.16
N GLY A 16 6.56 23.23 5.14
CA GLY A 16 6.45 24.13 4.00
C GLY A 16 5.18 23.87 3.19
N PRO A 17 5.16 22.91 2.24
CA PRO A 17 3.97 22.62 1.44
C PRO A 17 2.93 21.79 2.20
N ARG A 18 3.27 21.22 3.36
CA ARG A 18 2.33 20.44 4.18
C ARG A 18 2.48 20.71 5.66
N VAL A 19 1.35 20.82 6.33
CA VAL A 19 1.23 20.95 7.78
C VAL A 19 0.59 19.68 8.33
N THR A 20 1.29 18.99 9.22
CA THR A 20 0.80 17.81 9.94
C THR A 20 0.50 18.16 11.38
N LEU A 21 -0.71 17.86 11.86
CA LEU A 21 -1.14 18.05 13.24
C LEU A 21 -1.88 16.81 13.72
N GLY A 22 -1.57 16.31 14.92
CA GLY A 22 -2.34 15.18 15.45
C GLY A 22 -1.94 14.68 16.82
N LEU A 23 -2.77 13.76 17.31
CA LEU A 23 -2.57 12.95 18.50
C LEU A 23 -2.55 11.47 18.08
N ARG A 24 -1.38 10.85 18.07
CA ARG A 24 -1.20 9.45 17.68
C ARG A 24 -1.76 8.48 18.73
N PRO A 25 -2.29 7.31 18.32
CA PRO A 25 -2.68 6.94 16.95
C PRO A 25 -4.10 7.43 16.58
N LEU A 26 -4.73 8.25 17.44
CA LEU A 26 -6.15 8.56 17.39
C LEU A 26 -6.55 9.46 16.23
N LEU A 27 -5.78 10.52 15.96
CA LEU A 27 -6.07 11.49 14.92
C LEU A 27 -4.76 12.05 14.36
N LEU A 28 -4.55 11.93 13.05
CA LEU A 28 -3.51 12.64 12.32
C LEU A 28 -4.16 13.40 11.18
N ARG A 29 -3.90 14.69 11.06
CA ARG A 29 -4.37 15.54 9.97
C ARG A 29 -3.18 16.10 9.20
N GLU A 30 -3.19 15.93 7.89
CA GLU A 30 -2.28 16.57 6.95
C GLU A 30 -3.07 17.58 6.11
N THR A 31 -2.56 18.80 5.99
CA THR A 31 -3.19 19.88 5.21
C THR A 31 -2.13 20.49 4.31
N ASP A 32 -2.47 20.71 3.04
CA ASP A 32 -1.62 21.44 2.10
C ASP A 32 -1.52 22.92 2.49
N ALA A 33 -0.41 23.58 2.14
CA ALA A 33 -0.18 24.99 2.45
C ALA A 33 -1.24 25.92 1.83
N GLU A 34 -1.75 25.55 0.66
CA GLU A 34 -2.83 26.28 -0.04
C GLU A 34 -4.23 25.95 0.53
N GLY A 35 -4.35 24.90 1.35
CA GLY A 35 -5.62 24.45 1.95
C GLY A 35 -6.55 23.67 1.02
N ASP A 36 -6.14 23.43 -0.22
CA ASP A 36 -6.93 22.75 -1.26
C ASP A 36 -7.07 21.25 -1.02
N SER A 37 -6.11 20.63 -0.31
CA SER A 37 -6.17 19.23 0.09
C SER A 37 -6.01 19.05 1.60
N THR A 38 -6.85 18.18 2.17
CA THR A 38 -6.79 17.79 3.58
C THR A 38 -7.01 16.30 3.70
N GLU A 39 -6.08 15.60 4.34
CA GLU A 39 -6.20 14.20 4.70
C GLU A 39 -6.23 14.08 6.22
N ALA A 40 -7.07 13.20 6.75
CA ALA A 40 -7.04 12.87 8.16
C ALA A 40 -7.24 11.37 8.41
N ASP A 41 -6.35 10.77 9.18
CA ASP A 41 -6.44 9.40 9.66
C ASP A 41 -7.03 9.42 11.08
N VAL A 42 -8.16 8.74 11.28
CA VAL A 42 -8.82 8.56 12.58
C VAL A 42 -8.62 7.12 13.02
N PHE A 43 -7.70 6.88 13.95
CA PHE A 43 -7.35 5.55 14.45
C PHE A 43 -7.08 4.57 13.29
N TYR A 44 -6.09 4.87 12.44
CA TYR A 44 -5.79 4.09 11.25
C TYR A 44 -5.65 2.57 11.56
N PRO A 45 -6.23 1.65 10.76
CA PRO A 45 -6.93 1.87 9.49
C PRO A 45 -8.46 2.03 9.64
N PHE A 46 -8.97 2.29 10.84
CA PHE A 46 -10.41 2.27 11.12
C PHE A 46 -11.14 3.51 10.64
N GLY A 47 -10.47 4.63 10.41
CA GLY A 47 -11.10 5.85 9.91
C GLY A 47 -10.13 6.61 9.04
N ALA A 48 -10.62 7.08 7.90
CA ALA A 48 -9.88 7.93 6.97
C ALA A 48 -10.84 8.99 6.41
N TYR A 49 -10.33 10.20 6.31
CA TYR A 49 -10.98 11.34 5.71
C TYR A 49 -10.04 11.91 4.66
N SER A 50 -10.55 12.21 3.48
CA SER A 50 -9.80 12.93 2.46
C SER A 50 -10.72 13.96 1.82
N ARG A 51 -10.19 15.15 1.63
CA ARG A 51 -10.81 16.23 0.87
C ARG A 51 -9.83 16.76 -0.15
N GLU A 52 -10.28 16.89 -1.38
CA GLU A 52 -9.54 17.49 -2.48
C GLU A 52 -10.48 18.45 -3.23
N ARG A 53 -10.26 19.77 -3.07
CA ARG A 53 -11.18 20.81 -3.57
C ARG A 53 -12.62 20.62 -3.07
N GLU A 54 -13.52 20.18 -3.95
CA GLU A 54 -14.94 19.91 -3.68
C GLU A 54 -15.21 18.44 -3.35
N ASP A 55 -14.24 17.55 -3.63
CA ASP A 55 -14.39 16.12 -3.39
C ASP A 55 -14.16 15.81 -1.92
N VAL A 56 -15.10 15.12 -1.29
CA VAL A 56 -15.03 14.73 0.11
C VAL A 56 -15.30 13.23 0.23
N ASP A 57 -14.38 12.50 0.85
CA ASP A 57 -14.51 11.07 1.11
C ASP A 57 -14.23 10.78 2.58
N TRP A 58 -15.21 10.15 3.23
CA TRP A 58 -15.13 9.61 4.57
C TRP A 58 -15.25 8.10 4.51
N ARG A 59 -14.29 7.42 5.13
CA ARG A 59 -14.28 5.98 5.28
C ARG A 59 -14.14 5.66 6.75
N PHE A 60 -15.03 4.79 7.25
CA PHE A 60 -14.85 4.15 8.53
C PHE A 60 -14.76 2.64 8.28
N PHE A 61 -13.55 2.12 8.47
CA PHE A 61 -13.12 0.79 8.10
C PHE A 61 -13.34 0.53 6.60
N THR A 62 -13.55 -0.72 6.18
CA THR A 62 -14.06 -1.06 4.84
C THR A 62 -15.60 -1.05 4.74
N LEU A 63 -16.31 -0.82 5.86
CA LEU A 63 -17.75 -1.05 5.96
C LEU A 63 -18.56 0.22 5.67
N PHE A 64 -18.18 1.37 6.23
CA PHE A 64 -18.91 2.61 6.01
C PHE A 64 -18.11 3.54 5.11
N ARG A 65 -18.76 4.06 4.08
CA ARG A 65 -18.22 5.07 3.18
C ARG A 65 -19.28 6.13 2.92
N ARG A 66 -18.90 7.39 3.08
CA ARG A 66 -19.66 8.53 2.57
C ARG A 66 -18.76 9.30 1.62
N ALA A 67 -19.24 9.56 0.42
CA ALA A 67 -18.48 10.26 -0.60
C ALA A 67 -19.35 11.33 -1.27
N GLU A 68 -18.75 12.47 -1.54
CA GLU A 68 -19.29 13.56 -2.34
C GLU A 68 -18.23 13.79 -3.42
N LEU A 69 -18.44 13.24 -4.62
CA LEU A 69 -17.43 13.22 -5.69
C LEU A 69 -17.97 13.95 -6.92
N ALA A 70 -17.29 15.01 -7.31
CA ALA A 70 -17.61 15.82 -8.48
C ALA A 70 -17.43 14.96 -9.74
N PRO A 71 -18.38 15.02 -10.70
CA PRO A 71 -18.20 14.36 -11.99
C PRO A 71 -16.99 14.98 -12.73
N PRO A 72 -16.09 14.16 -13.32
CA PRO A 72 -14.96 14.70 -14.06
C PRO A 72 -15.44 15.57 -15.24
N GLY A 73 -14.96 16.82 -15.29
CA GLY A 73 -15.15 17.73 -16.41
C GLY A 73 -16.53 18.43 -16.48
N ARG A 74 -17.34 18.43 -15.42
CA ARG A 74 -18.61 19.17 -15.39
C ARG A 74 -18.81 19.93 -14.08
N GLU A 75 -19.19 21.21 -14.19
CA GLU A 75 -19.75 22.03 -13.09
C GLU A 75 -21.19 21.57 -12.79
N GLU A 76 -21.35 20.33 -12.35
CA GLU A 76 -22.64 19.75 -11.96
C GLU A 76 -22.70 19.54 -10.45
N ALA A 77 -23.90 19.49 -9.88
CA ALA A 77 -24.10 19.24 -8.46
C ALA A 77 -23.43 17.90 -8.05
N THR A 78 -22.53 17.98 -7.08
CA THR A 78 -21.79 16.85 -6.51
C THR A 78 -22.75 15.80 -5.92
N PRO A 79 -22.89 14.60 -6.52
CA PRO A 79 -23.75 13.57 -5.96
C PRO A 79 -23.17 13.10 -4.62
N SER A 80 -24.02 13.08 -3.60
CA SER A 80 -23.71 12.44 -2.33
C SER A 80 -24.01 10.94 -2.39
N GLU A 81 -23.10 10.16 -1.83
CA GLU A 81 -23.14 8.72 -1.80
C GLU A 81 -22.90 8.24 -0.37
N VAL A 82 -23.71 7.29 0.11
CA VAL A 82 -23.53 6.61 1.39
C VAL A 82 -23.63 5.12 1.17
N SER A 83 -22.63 4.39 1.67
CA SER A 83 -22.57 2.93 1.64
C SER A 83 -22.24 2.41 3.04
N LEU A 84 -23.05 1.49 3.55
CA LEU A 84 -22.75 0.64 4.70
C LEU A 84 -22.71 -0.79 4.19
N TYR A 85 -21.55 -1.26 3.77
CA TYR A 85 -21.37 -2.58 3.19
C TYR A 85 -21.67 -3.69 4.22
N PRO A 86 -22.34 -4.78 3.80
CA PRO A 86 -23.03 -4.98 2.53
C PRO A 86 -24.51 -4.53 2.56
N PHE A 87 -24.98 -3.84 3.60
CA PHE A 87 -26.40 -3.68 3.92
C PHE A 87 -27.09 -2.49 3.25
N LEU A 88 -26.53 -1.29 3.29
CA LEU A 88 -27.22 -0.07 2.85
C LEU A 88 -26.41 0.64 1.78
N PHE A 89 -27.09 1.03 0.70
CA PHE A 89 -26.49 1.83 -0.37
C PHE A 89 -27.46 2.92 -0.79
N TRP A 90 -26.96 4.14 -0.87
CA TRP A 90 -27.75 5.29 -1.22
C TRP A 90 -26.90 6.28 -2.03
N ARG A 91 -27.48 6.83 -3.09
CA ARG A 91 -26.86 7.87 -3.90
C ARG A 91 -27.92 8.89 -4.33
N THR A 92 -27.65 10.17 -4.11
CA THR A 92 -28.51 11.24 -4.64
C THR A 92 -28.40 11.33 -6.15
N GLY A 93 -29.50 11.71 -6.82
CA GLY A 93 -29.47 11.93 -8.26
C GLY A 93 -28.81 13.25 -8.63
N SER A 94 -28.20 13.31 -9.81
CA SER A 94 -27.72 14.51 -10.48
C SER A 94 -28.25 14.54 -11.92
N PRO A 95 -28.22 15.69 -12.63
CA PRO A 95 -28.65 15.75 -14.03
C PRO A 95 -27.94 14.67 -14.87
N GLY A 96 -28.71 13.85 -15.59
CA GLY A 96 -28.16 12.74 -16.38
C GLY A 96 -27.76 11.48 -15.60
N ARG A 97 -27.81 11.49 -14.26
CA ARG A 97 -27.55 10.32 -13.41
C ARG A 97 -28.60 10.16 -12.31
N PRO A 98 -29.61 9.29 -12.49
CA PRO A 98 -30.61 9.07 -11.46
C PRO A 98 -29.98 8.48 -10.18
N GLY A 99 -30.51 8.93 -9.05
CA GLY A 99 -30.19 8.39 -7.73
C GLY A 99 -30.68 6.95 -7.57
N TYR A 100 -30.24 6.30 -6.51
CA TYR A 100 -30.67 4.95 -6.20
C TYR A 100 -30.66 4.69 -4.69
N PHE A 101 -31.36 3.62 -4.28
CA PHE A 101 -31.42 3.17 -2.89
C PHE A 101 -31.52 1.65 -2.86
N ALA A 102 -30.75 1.01 -1.98
CA ALA A 102 -30.85 -0.41 -1.73
C ALA A 102 -30.59 -0.77 -0.27
N PHE A 103 -31.39 -1.69 0.26
CA PHE A 103 -31.22 -2.29 1.57
C PHE A 103 -31.15 -3.81 1.43
N PHE A 104 -29.93 -4.34 1.40
CA PHE A 104 -29.65 -5.76 1.26
C PHE A 104 -29.87 -6.50 2.58
N PRO A 105 -30.51 -7.68 2.58
CA PRO A 105 -31.01 -8.43 1.41
C PRO A 105 -32.48 -8.14 1.04
N LEU A 106 -33.16 -7.21 1.72
CA LEU A 106 -34.62 -7.05 1.59
C LEU A 106 -35.06 -6.55 0.21
N GLY A 107 -34.41 -5.53 -0.32
CA GLY A 107 -34.76 -5.01 -1.62
C GLY A 107 -34.06 -3.70 -1.95
N GLY A 108 -33.94 -3.43 -3.24
CA GLY A 108 -33.24 -2.25 -3.67
C GLY A 108 -32.94 -2.20 -5.14
N HIS A 109 -32.49 -1.03 -5.54
CA HIS A 109 -31.95 -0.75 -6.85
C HIS A 109 -30.57 -0.11 -6.70
N LEU A 110 -29.59 -0.59 -7.44
CA LEU A 110 -28.25 -0.02 -7.54
C LEU A 110 -27.98 0.33 -9.00
N ARG A 111 -27.21 1.38 -9.24
CA ARG A 111 -26.78 1.80 -10.59
C ARG A 111 -25.28 2.03 -10.63
N ASP A 112 -24.64 1.61 -11.70
CA ASP A 112 -23.19 1.77 -11.92
C ASP A 112 -22.36 1.17 -10.77
N ARG A 113 -22.76 -0.02 -10.29
CA ARG A 113 -22.16 -0.66 -9.11
C ARG A 113 -21.79 -2.11 -9.39
N PHE A 114 -20.72 -2.56 -8.75
CA PHE A 114 -20.23 -3.94 -8.84
C PHE A 114 -19.99 -4.42 -10.29
N GLY A 115 -19.59 -3.50 -11.17
CA GLY A 115 -19.38 -3.78 -12.60
C GLY A 115 -20.67 -4.04 -13.38
N ARG A 116 -21.81 -3.49 -12.93
CA ARG A 116 -23.13 -3.60 -13.57
C ARG A 116 -23.75 -2.22 -13.73
N ASP A 117 -24.50 -2.05 -14.81
CA ASP A 117 -25.24 -0.83 -15.13
C ASP A 117 -26.41 -0.65 -14.15
N ASP A 118 -27.20 -1.73 -13.97
CA ASP A 118 -28.33 -1.76 -13.04
C ASP A 118 -28.36 -3.09 -12.28
N ILE A 119 -28.68 -3.04 -10.99
CA ILE A 119 -28.96 -4.22 -10.15
C ILE A 119 -30.23 -3.95 -9.37
N THR A 120 -31.22 -4.82 -9.53
CA THR A 120 -32.47 -4.80 -8.76
C THR A 120 -32.62 -6.13 -8.06
N PHE A 121 -32.89 -6.14 -6.76
CA PHE A 121 -33.16 -7.38 -6.03
C PHE A 121 -34.33 -7.19 -5.08
N ALA A 122 -34.95 -8.31 -4.73
CA ALA A 122 -36.02 -8.38 -3.75
C ALA A 122 -35.89 -9.70 -2.99
N LEU A 123 -35.87 -9.60 -1.65
CA LEU A 123 -35.71 -10.73 -0.74
C LEU A 123 -34.57 -11.66 -1.18
N PHE A 124 -33.38 -11.08 -1.42
CA PHE A 124 -32.22 -11.84 -1.87
C PHE A 124 -31.98 -13.03 -0.92
N PRO A 125 -31.78 -14.25 -1.44
CA PRO A 125 -31.48 -14.59 -2.83
C PRO A 125 -32.68 -14.94 -3.73
N LEU A 126 -33.93 -14.70 -3.31
CA LEU A 126 -35.12 -15.16 -4.04
C LEU A 126 -35.28 -14.52 -5.42
N TYR A 127 -35.00 -13.22 -5.54
CA TYR A 127 -35.02 -12.52 -6.81
C TYR A 127 -33.85 -11.53 -6.92
N ALA A 128 -33.14 -11.61 -8.04
CA ALA A 128 -32.18 -10.60 -8.44
C ALA A 128 -32.22 -10.43 -9.97
N ARG A 129 -32.09 -9.20 -10.43
CA ARG A 129 -31.99 -8.84 -11.84
C ARG A 129 -30.82 -7.90 -12.02
N THR A 130 -29.99 -8.15 -13.01
CA THR A 130 -28.85 -7.30 -13.34
C THR A 130 -28.86 -6.93 -14.81
N VAL A 131 -28.31 -5.77 -15.15
CA VAL A 131 -28.06 -5.32 -16.52
C VAL A 131 -26.59 -4.97 -16.65
N ASN A 132 -25.96 -5.44 -17.73
CA ASN A 132 -24.59 -5.08 -18.08
C ASN A 132 -24.43 -5.05 -19.60
N GLU A 133 -24.03 -3.92 -20.16
CA GLU A 133 -23.84 -3.73 -21.61
C GLU A 133 -25.05 -4.22 -22.42
N GLY A 134 -26.26 -3.93 -21.93
CA GLY A 134 -27.52 -4.34 -22.56
C GLY A 134 -27.97 -5.79 -22.31
N VAL A 135 -27.14 -6.64 -21.67
CA VAL A 135 -27.51 -8.01 -21.31
C VAL A 135 -28.26 -8.02 -19.98
N ARG A 136 -29.52 -8.45 -20.01
CA ARG A 136 -30.38 -8.56 -18.83
C ARG A 136 -30.27 -9.98 -18.28
N THR A 137 -29.93 -10.12 -17.01
CA THR A 137 -29.88 -11.40 -16.29
C THR A 137 -30.89 -11.39 -15.15
N THR A 138 -31.68 -12.46 -15.03
CA THR A 138 -32.68 -12.64 -13.97
C THR A 138 -32.39 -13.93 -13.22
N HIS A 139 -32.36 -13.88 -11.89
CA HIS A 139 -32.15 -15.00 -10.98
C HIS A 139 -33.39 -15.29 -10.14
N LEU A 140 -33.80 -16.57 -10.06
CA LEU A 140 -35.05 -17.01 -9.43
C LEU A 140 -34.98 -18.47 -8.93
N PRO A 141 -34.33 -18.79 -7.80
CA PRO A 141 -33.51 -17.94 -6.92
C PRO A 141 -32.03 -17.96 -7.32
N TRP A 142 -31.27 -17.00 -6.81
CA TRP A 142 -29.81 -16.96 -6.94
C TRP A 142 -29.14 -18.03 -6.03
N PRO A 143 -28.09 -18.74 -6.47
CA PRO A 143 -27.53 -18.80 -7.82
C PRO A 143 -28.17 -19.92 -8.68
N VAL A 144 -29.16 -20.63 -8.13
CA VAL A 144 -29.69 -21.90 -8.65
C VAL A 144 -30.28 -21.76 -10.04
N ILE A 145 -31.16 -20.79 -10.27
CA ILE A 145 -31.79 -20.59 -11.58
C ILE A 145 -31.45 -19.19 -12.05
N ALA A 146 -30.94 -19.09 -13.27
CA ALA A 146 -30.80 -17.82 -13.94
C ALA A 146 -31.12 -17.93 -15.42
N ALA A 147 -31.61 -16.85 -16.00
CA ALA A 147 -31.79 -16.69 -17.43
C ALA A 147 -31.29 -15.30 -17.83
N TRP A 148 -30.63 -15.21 -18.98
CA TRP A 148 -30.17 -13.93 -19.50
C TRP A 148 -30.45 -13.79 -20.99
N SER A 149 -30.70 -12.55 -21.38
CA SER A 149 -31.01 -12.17 -22.75
C SER A 149 -30.54 -10.74 -23.00
N GLY A 150 -29.84 -10.54 -24.12
CA GLY A 150 -29.38 -9.27 -24.65
C GLY A 150 -29.38 -9.31 -26.18
N PRO A 151 -28.92 -8.23 -26.84
CA PRO A 151 -29.00 -8.09 -28.31
C PRO A 151 -28.38 -9.25 -29.10
N GLU A 152 -27.25 -9.77 -28.63
CA GLU A 152 -26.52 -10.88 -29.29
C GLU A 152 -26.19 -12.02 -28.34
N GLN A 153 -26.73 -12.03 -27.12
CA GLN A 153 -26.41 -13.05 -26.12
C GLN A 153 -27.67 -13.59 -25.48
N SER A 154 -27.75 -14.90 -25.35
CA SER A 154 -28.80 -15.55 -24.58
C SER A 154 -28.30 -16.80 -23.88
N GLY A 155 -28.96 -17.17 -22.80
CA GLY A 155 -28.59 -18.35 -22.05
C GLY A 155 -29.39 -18.52 -20.77
N TRP A 156 -29.14 -19.63 -20.11
CA TRP A 156 -29.76 -19.98 -18.86
C TRP A 156 -28.89 -20.94 -18.08
N GLN A 157 -29.16 -21.06 -16.79
CA GLN A 157 -28.55 -22.05 -15.92
C GLN A 157 -29.55 -22.59 -14.91
N LEU A 158 -29.35 -23.87 -14.60
CA LEU A 158 -29.83 -24.56 -13.43
C LEU A 158 -28.58 -25.07 -12.69
N TRP A 159 -27.97 -24.20 -11.90
CA TRP A 159 -26.77 -24.53 -11.13
C TRP A 159 -27.12 -25.49 -9.96
N PRO A 160 -26.31 -26.52 -9.70
CA PRO A 160 -25.05 -26.88 -10.34
C PRO A 160 -25.19 -27.87 -11.52
N LEU A 161 -26.39 -28.18 -11.98
CA LEU A 161 -26.63 -29.30 -12.90
C LEU A 161 -26.24 -29.00 -14.34
N TYR A 162 -26.69 -27.87 -14.89
CA TYR A 162 -26.49 -27.53 -16.28
C TYR A 162 -26.59 -26.02 -16.50
N GLY A 163 -25.87 -25.50 -17.46
CA GLY A 163 -26.13 -24.16 -17.97
C GLY A 163 -25.47 -23.96 -19.31
N ARG A 164 -26.06 -23.07 -20.11
CA ARG A 164 -25.59 -22.75 -21.45
C ARG A 164 -25.68 -21.25 -21.69
N ASP A 165 -24.60 -20.68 -22.21
CA ASP A 165 -24.46 -19.29 -22.59
C ASP A 165 -23.97 -19.21 -24.04
N VAL A 166 -24.73 -18.54 -24.89
CA VAL A 166 -24.45 -18.45 -26.32
C VAL A 166 -24.44 -17.00 -26.76
N ARG A 167 -23.36 -16.61 -27.42
CA ARG A 167 -23.26 -15.39 -28.22
C ARG A 167 -22.83 -15.82 -29.63
N PRO A 168 -23.74 -15.83 -30.62
CA PRO A 168 -23.46 -16.33 -31.96
C PRO A 168 -22.20 -15.68 -32.56
N GLY A 169 -21.37 -16.51 -33.20
CA GLY A 169 -20.11 -16.06 -33.79
C GLY A 169 -18.97 -15.79 -32.81
N ARG A 170 -19.23 -15.68 -31.49
CA ARG A 170 -18.21 -15.32 -30.49
C ARG A 170 -17.94 -16.41 -29.47
N PHE A 171 -18.97 -16.93 -28.80
CA PHE A 171 -18.79 -18.05 -27.86
C PHE A 171 -20.04 -18.92 -27.69
N ASP A 172 -19.80 -20.20 -27.36
CA ASP A 172 -20.79 -21.13 -26.83
C ASP A 172 -20.18 -21.82 -25.61
N LYS A 173 -20.77 -21.59 -24.44
CA LYS A 173 -20.29 -22.13 -23.16
C LYS A 173 -21.37 -23.00 -22.57
N THR A 174 -21.03 -24.25 -22.31
CA THR A 174 -21.88 -25.20 -21.60
C THR A 174 -21.13 -25.75 -20.40
N PHE A 175 -21.82 -25.88 -19.27
CA PHE A 175 -21.35 -26.68 -18.14
C PHE A 175 -22.35 -27.78 -17.82
N VAL A 176 -21.84 -28.90 -17.31
CA VAL A 176 -22.62 -30.06 -16.87
C VAL A 176 -22.04 -30.52 -15.54
N LEU A 177 -22.90 -30.66 -14.53
CA LEU A 177 -22.52 -31.06 -13.17
C LEU A 177 -21.34 -30.24 -12.66
N TRP A 178 -21.53 -28.94 -12.51
CA TRP A 178 -20.51 -28.04 -11.98
C TRP A 178 -19.96 -28.58 -10.64
N PRO A 179 -18.62 -28.61 -10.44
CA PRO A 179 -17.55 -28.08 -11.29
C PRO A 179 -16.90 -29.13 -12.21
N PHE A 180 -17.54 -30.26 -12.49
CA PHE A 180 -16.90 -31.40 -13.15
C PHE A 180 -16.82 -31.26 -14.68
N GLY A 181 -17.89 -30.86 -15.36
CA GLY A 181 -17.96 -30.86 -16.81
C GLY A 181 -18.05 -29.45 -17.42
N PHE A 182 -17.14 -29.13 -18.34
CA PHE A 182 -17.22 -27.91 -19.14
C PHE A 182 -16.93 -28.18 -20.62
N HIS A 183 -17.73 -27.55 -21.48
CA HIS A 183 -17.57 -27.55 -22.92
C HIS A 183 -17.74 -26.12 -23.41
N GLN A 184 -16.65 -25.49 -23.83
CA GLN A 184 -16.67 -24.09 -24.23
C GLN A 184 -15.90 -23.88 -25.52
N ASP A 185 -16.53 -23.19 -26.45
CA ASP A 185 -15.88 -22.62 -27.63
C ASP A 185 -15.90 -21.10 -27.46
N LEU A 186 -14.73 -20.49 -27.44
CA LEU A 186 -14.51 -19.09 -27.07
C LEU A 186 -13.78 -18.36 -28.20
N ASP A 187 -13.92 -17.04 -28.23
CA ASP A 187 -13.21 -16.12 -29.13
C ASP A 187 -13.28 -16.55 -30.61
N GLN A 188 -14.43 -17.10 -31.02
CA GLN A 188 -14.65 -17.68 -32.36
C GLN A 188 -14.63 -16.63 -33.48
N ASP A 189 -14.76 -15.36 -33.13
CA ASP A 189 -14.70 -14.16 -33.97
C ASP A 189 -13.27 -13.61 -34.13
N THR A 190 -12.27 -14.27 -33.53
CA THR A 190 -10.86 -13.81 -33.54
C THR A 190 -9.95 -14.78 -34.29
N GLU A 191 -8.70 -14.37 -34.53
CA GLU A 191 -7.67 -15.23 -35.13
C GLU A 191 -7.17 -16.36 -34.20
N ASN A 192 -7.54 -16.34 -32.93
CA ASN A 192 -7.11 -17.32 -31.93
C ASN A 192 -8.31 -17.97 -31.22
N PRO A 193 -9.19 -18.69 -31.95
CA PRO A 193 -10.32 -19.39 -31.36
C PRO A 193 -9.87 -20.43 -30.36
N LYS A 194 -10.57 -20.52 -29.22
CA LYS A 194 -10.21 -21.42 -28.13
C LYS A 194 -11.28 -22.47 -27.93
N ARG A 195 -10.83 -23.72 -27.76
CA ARG A 195 -11.67 -24.86 -27.42
C ARG A 195 -11.27 -25.38 -26.05
N VAL A 196 -12.20 -25.31 -25.09
CA VAL A 196 -12.01 -25.78 -23.73
C VAL A 196 -12.91 -26.98 -23.46
N ARG A 197 -12.33 -28.09 -23.00
CA ARG A 197 -13.03 -29.33 -22.67
C ARG A 197 -12.50 -29.83 -21.33
N VAL A 198 -13.36 -29.88 -20.32
CA VAL A 198 -12.97 -30.22 -18.95
C VAL A 198 -13.87 -31.33 -18.42
N PHE A 199 -13.23 -32.31 -17.80
CA PHE A 199 -13.88 -33.36 -17.03
C PHE A 199 -13.06 -33.64 -15.77
N LEU A 200 -13.33 -32.88 -14.71
CA LEU A 200 -12.58 -32.99 -13.47
C LEU A 200 -12.93 -34.29 -12.72
N PRO A 201 -11.96 -34.85 -11.96
CA PRO A 201 -10.56 -34.45 -11.88
C PRO A 201 -9.69 -35.05 -13.00
N PHE A 202 -10.27 -35.76 -13.97
CA PHE A 202 -9.52 -36.61 -14.90
C PHE A 202 -8.73 -35.85 -15.96
N TYR A 203 -9.35 -34.91 -16.67
CA TYR A 203 -8.65 -34.13 -17.69
C TYR A 203 -9.21 -32.71 -17.84
N SER A 204 -8.33 -31.79 -18.22
CA SER A 204 -8.67 -30.44 -18.66
C SER A 204 -7.86 -30.13 -19.91
N LEU A 205 -8.55 -29.76 -20.98
CA LEU A 205 -7.96 -29.49 -22.29
C LEU A 205 -8.33 -28.08 -22.72
N LEU A 206 -7.32 -27.30 -23.10
CA LEU A 206 -7.48 -26.08 -23.87
C LEU A 206 -6.67 -26.24 -25.16
N ARG A 207 -7.30 -25.92 -26.28
CA ARG A 207 -6.67 -25.91 -27.60
C ARG A 207 -6.93 -24.58 -28.27
N SER A 208 -5.90 -23.96 -28.82
CA SER A 208 -5.99 -22.76 -29.63
C SER A 208 -4.80 -22.69 -30.58
N PRO A 209 -4.87 -21.90 -31.67
CA PRO A 209 -3.71 -21.68 -32.54
C PRO A 209 -2.45 -21.25 -31.79
N GLN A 210 -2.58 -20.35 -30.81
CA GLN A 210 -1.44 -19.84 -30.05
C GLN A 210 -1.07 -20.67 -28.82
N ARG A 211 -1.99 -21.43 -28.22
CA ARG A 211 -1.73 -22.12 -26.95
C ARG A 211 -2.48 -23.43 -26.82
N ASP A 212 -1.75 -24.45 -26.40
CA ASP A 212 -2.31 -25.73 -26.00
C ASP A 212 -2.00 -26.01 -24.54
N GLU A 213 -3.01 -26.48 -23.80
CA GLU A 213 -2.85 -26.91 -22.41
C GLU A 213 -3.57 -28.24 -22.20
N THR A 214 -2.85 -29.18 -21.61
CA THR A 214 -3.36 -30.51 -21.28
C THR A 214 -3.05 -30.77 -19.84
N SER A 215 -4.08 -30.91 -19.02
CA SER A 215 -3.95 -31.39 -17.64
C SER A 215 -4.57 -32.77 -17.54
N VAL A 216 -3.87 -33.67 -16.85
CA VAL A 216 -4.31 -35.02 -16.51
C VAL A 216 -4.23 -35.17 -15.00
N LEU A 217 -5.27 -35.75 -14.39
CA LEU A 217 -5.41 -35.77 -12.93
C LEU A 217 -5.24 -34.36 -12.36
N TRP A 218 -6.06 -33.44 -12.86
CA TRP A 218 -6.05 -32.05 -12.44
C TRP A 218 -6.18 -31.97 -10.91
N PRO A 219 -5.37 -31.15 -10.21
CA PRO A 219 -4.45 -30.14 -10.74
C PRO A 219 -2.99 -30.61 -10.89
N PHE A 220 -2.70 -31.90 -10.75
CA PHE A 220 -1.33 -32.36 -10.50
C PHE A 220 -0.43 -32.34 -11.72
N PHE A 221 -0.87 -32.89 -12.85
CA PHE A 221 -0.03 -33.04 -14.03
C PHE A 221 -0.56 -32.18 -15.16
N SER A 222 0.25 -31.25 -15.64
CA SER A 222 -0.12 -30.40 -16.76
C SER A 222 1.06 -30.14 -17.69
N LYS A 223 0.75 -30.01 -18.98
CA LYS A 223 1.64 -29.52 -20.02
C LYS A 223 0.98 -28.32 -20.67
N ILE A 224 1.68 -27.20 -20.70
CA ILE A 224 1.30 -25.98 -21.40
C ILE A 224 2.34 -25.74 -22.48
N THR A 225 1.89 -25.53 -23.71
CA THR A 225 2.72 -25.13 -24.83
C THR A 225 2.13 -23.84 -25.39
N ASP A 226 2.85 -22.75 -25.19
CA ASP A 226 2.48 -21.43 -25.68
C ASP A 226 3.37 -21.10 -26.89
N ARG A 227 2.75 -21.08 -28.07
CA ARG A 227 3.40 -20.81 -29.35
C ARG A 227 3.58 -19.32 -29.58
N GLY A 228 2.75 -18.47 -28.98
CA GLY A 228 2.86 -17.02 -29.11
C GLY A 228 4.10 -16.49 -28.39
N GLU A 229 4.34 -17.00 -27.18
CA GLU A 229 5.48 -16.61 -26.34
C GLU A 229 6.67 -17.58 -26.44
N ALA A 230 6.59 -18.57 -27.34
CA ALA A 230 7.59 -19.62 -27.55
C ALA A 230 8.11 -20.26 -26.25
N TYR A 231 7.19 -20.70 -25.37
CA TYR A 231 7.56 -21.41 -24.15
C TYR A 231 6.71 -22.66 -23.89
N GLU A 232 7.34 -23.62 -23.20
CA GLU A 232 6.75 -24.85 -22.73
C GLU A 232 6.85 -24.93 -21.21
N GLU A 233 5.78 -25.37 -20.54
CA GLU A 233 5.70 -25.48 -19.10
C GLU A 233 5.06 -26.81 -18.68
N TRP A 234 5.65 -27.42 -17.65
CA TRP A 234 5.25 -28.69 -17.07
C TRP A 234 5.03 -28.56 -15.57
N HIS A 235 3.92 -29.12 -15.09
CA HIS A 235 3.66 -29.31 -13.65
C HIS A 235 3.65 -30.79 -13.34
N LEU A 236 4.44 -31.22 -12.34
CA LEU A 236 4.70 -32.64 -12.08
C LEU A 236 4.95 -32.90 -10.58
N PRO A 237 4.08 -33.63 -9.88
CA PRO A 237 2.80 -33.07 -9.48
C PRO A 237 2.89 -31.61 -8.96
N TRP A 238 1.95 -30.76 -9.35
CA TRP A 238 1.76 -29.44 -8.74
C TRP A 238 1.38 -29.57 -7.24
N PRO A 239 1.90 -28.72 -6.33
CA PRO A 239 2.83 -27.60 -6.54
C PRO A 239 4.32 -27.98 -6.42
N ILE A 240 4.65 -29.28 -6.34
CA ILE A 240 5.99 -29.78 -6.00
C ILE A 240 6.98 -29.49 -7.12
N VAL A 241 6.82 -30.06 -8.33
CA VAL A 241 7.74 -29.76 -9.44
C VAL A 241 7.05 -28.91 -10.50
N ARG A 242 7.75 -27.85 -10.90
CA ARG A 242 7.39 -27.02 -12.05
C ARG A 242 8.63 -26.73 -12.89
N VAL A 243 8.55 -27.02 -14.17
CA VAL A 243 9.62 -26.75 -15.13
C VAL A 243 9.05 -25.94 -16.28
N ALA A 244 9.59 -24.76 -16.53
CA ALA A 244 9.27 -23.97 -17.72
C ALA A 244 10.54 -23.66 -18.51
N ARG A 245 10.43 -23.71 -19.83
CA ARG A 245 11.51 -23.47 -20.80
C ARG A 245 10.95 -22.64 -21.95
N GLY A 246 11.52 -21.48 -22.20
CA GLY A 246 11.21 -20.61 -23.32
C GLY A 246 12.21 -19.46 -23.39
N GLU A 247 12.08 -18.64 -24.43
CA GLU A 247 13.00 -17.52 -24.67
C GLU A 247 12.89 -16.45 -23.59
N SER A 248 11.65 -16.03 -23.27
CA SER A 248 11.39 -14.98 -22.29
C SER A 248 11.34 -15.48 -20.84
N ARG A 249 11.15 -16.79 -20.63
CA ARG A 249 10.86 -17.38 -19.32
C ARG A 249 11.51 -18.74 -19.12
N ARG A 250 12.24 -18.89 -18.02
CA ARG A 250 12.85 -20.16 -17.60
C ARG A 250 12.58 -20.40 -16.12
N ILE A 251 11.92 -21.51 -15.79
CA ILE A 251 11.58 -21.87 -14.41
C ILE A 251 12.03 -23.28 -14.11
N THR A 252 12.63 -23.49 -12.94
CA THR A 252 12.88 -24.81 -12.36
C THR A 252 12.59 -24.72 -10.88
N ARG A 253 11.58 -25.47 -10.46
CA ARG A 253 11.08 -25.45 -9.09
C ARG A 253 10.84 -26.86 -8.61
N VAL A 254 11.28 -27.11 -7.38
CA VAL A 254 11.04 -28.30 -6.57
C VAL A 254 10.69 -27.79 -5.17
N TRP A 255 9.42 -27.51 -4.91
CA TRP A 255 8.97 -26.98 -3.63
C TRP A 255 9.01 -28.08 -2.55
N PRO A 256 9.43 -27.77 -1.30
CA PRO A 256 9.94 -26.48 -0.80
C PRO A 256 11.47 -26.30 -0.96
N LEU A 257 12.16 -27.25 -1.60
CA LEU A 257 13.62 -27.34 -1.57
C LEU A 257 14.33 -26.25 -2.38
N TYR A 258 13.87 -25.98 -3.59
CA TYR A 258 14.53 -25.06 -4.50
C TYR A 258 13.59 -24.46 -5.55
N SER A 259 13.83 -23.21 -5.93
CA SER A 259 13.25 -22.63 -7.13
C SER A 259 14.23 -21.63 -7.73
N SER A 260 14.29 -21.59 -9.05
CA SER A 260 14.84 -20.48 -9.83
C SER A 260 13.88 -20.18 -10.97
N ALA A 261 13.42 -18.93 -11.03
CA ALA A 261 12.44 -18.45 -11.98
C ALA A 261 12.94 -17.15 -12.60
N VAL A 262 13.35 -17.21 -13.86
CA VAL A 262 13.81 -16.08 -14.67
C VAL A 262 12.70 -15.67 -15.62
N ARG A 263 12.37 -14.38 -15.67
CA ARG A 263 11.32 -13.77 -16.49
C ARG A 263 11.78 -12.39 -16.97
N GLY A 264 12.25 -12.30 -18.21
CA GLY A 264 12.85 -11.06 -18.72
C GLY A 264 14.01 -10.60 -17.83
N SER A 265 13.91 -9.38 -17.30
CA SER A 265 14.89 -8.76 -16.38
C SER A 265 14.83 -9.27 -14.94
N ARG A 266 13.81 -10.04 -14.55
CA ARG A 266 13.57 -10.44 -13.17
C ARG A 266 13.90 -11.90 -12.91
N THR A 267 14.60 -12.15 -11.81
CA THR A 267 14.99 -13.47 -11.33
C THR A 267 14.57 -13.67 -9.88
N ASP A 268 13.67 -14.63 -9.64
CA ASP A 268 13.22 -15.01 -8.30
C ASP A 268 13.74 -16.41 -7.95
N GLU A 269 14.42 -16.55 -6.81
CA GLU A 269 15.02 -17.79 -6.36
C GLU A 269 14.70 -18.08 -4.89
N TYR A 270 14.66 -19.35 -4.52
CA TYR A 270 14.68 -19.75 -3.11
C TYR A 270 15.43 -21.05 -2.90
N VAL A 271 15.93 -21.20 -1.68
CA VAL A 271 16.51 -22.44 -1.15
C VAL A 271 15.82 -22.73 0.18
N LEU A 272 15.28 -23.95 0.32
CA LEU A 272 14.56 -24.41 1.50
C LEU A 272 13.47 -23.44 1.96
N TRP A 273 12.52 -23.13 1.09
CA TRP A 273 11.44 -22.19 1.38
C TRP A 273 10.76 -22.51 2.74
N PRO A 274 10.54 -21.51 3.63
CA PRO A 274 10.77 -20.07 3.44
C PRO A 274 12.13 -19.56 3.96
N LEU A 275 13.11 -20.45 4.18
CA LEU A 275 14.37 -20.12 4.86
C LEU A 275 15.18 -19.05 4.13
N TYR A 276 15.37 -19.17 2.82
CA TYR A 276 16.11 -18.19 2.03
C TYR A 276 15.44 -17.93 0.69
N VAL A 277 15.10 -16.66 0.44
CA VAL A 277 14.48 -16.20 -0.81
C VAL A 277 15.30 -15.03 -1.34
N THR A 278 15.54 -15.01 -2.64
CA THR A 278 16.23 -13.91 -3.33
C THR A 278 15.40 -13.45 -4.51
N GLU A 279 15.28 -12.14 -4.68
CA GLU A 279 14.61 -11.47 -5.79
C GLU A 279 15.64 -10.52 -6.40
N ARG A 280 15.83 -10.60 -7.71
CA ARG A 280 16.71 -9.71 -8.46
C ARG A 280 15.95 -9.17 -9.66
N GLU A 281 16.13 -7.91 -9.97
CA GLU A 281 15.59 -7.27 -11.15
C GLU A 281 16.64 -6.33 -11.72
N ASP A 282 16.99 -6.50 -12.99
CA ASP A 282 18.05 -5.75 -13.65
C ASP A 282 17.54 -5.17 -14.97
N ARG A 283 17.31 -3.87 -14.98
CA ARG A 283 16.90 -3.05 -16.12
C ARG A 283 17.98 -1.99 -16.38
N GLU A 284 17.91 -1.35 -17.54
CA GLU A 284 18.89 -0.32 -17.93
C GLU A 284 18.97 0.84 -16.92
N ASP A 285 17.80 1.25 -16.41
CA ASP A 285 17.60 2.40 -15.51
C ASP A 285 17.45 2.00 -14.02
N PHE A 286 17.28 0.71 -13.72
CA PHE A 286 16.91 0.25 -12.38
C PHE A 286 17.44 -1.13 -12.05
N ARG A 287 18.11 -1.25 -10.90
CA ARG A 287 18.52 -2.53 -10.32
C ARG A 287 17.95 -2.72 -8.92
N LEU A 288 17.35 -3.87 -8.67
CA LEU A 288 16.91 -4.30 -7.35
C LEU A 288 17.53 -5.64 -7.02
N THR A 289 18.13 -5.74 -5.84
CA THR A 289 18.50 -7.01 -5.21
C THR A 289 17.88 -7.10 -3.83
N ARG A 290 17.13 -8.17 -3.57
CA ARG A 290 16.47 -8.40 -2.29
C ARG A 290 16.73 -9.81 -1.78
N HIS A 291 17.16 -9.91 -0.54
CA HIS A 291 17.33 -11.16 0.20
C HIS A 291 16.33 -11.20 1.36
N ARG A 292 15.72 -12.36 1.58
CA ARG A 292 14.82 -12.60 2.72
C ARG A 292 15.19 -13.89 3.43
N ILE A 293 15.22 -13.85 4.75
CA ILE A 293 15.42 -15.01 5.61
C ILE A 293 14.14 -15.23 6.42
N LEU A 294 13.65 -16.48 6.45
CA LEU A 294 12.39 -16.85 7.10
C LEU A 294 11.24 -15.89 6.72
N TYR A 295 11.20 -15.53 5.44
CA TYR A 295 10.28 -14.60 4.77
C TYR A 295 10.26 -13.15 5.30
N TYR A 296 10.07 -12.93 6.61
CA TYR A 296 9.96 -11.61 7.23
C TYR A 296 11.00 -11.33 8.32
N LEU A 297 11.71 -12.36 8.82
CA LEU A 297 12.62 -12.20 9.97
C LEU A 297 13.77 -11.25 9.63
N VAL A 298 14.38 -11.44 8.46
CA VAL A 298 15.40 -10.53 7.92
C VAL A 298 15.06 -10.26 6.48
N GLN A 299 15.04 -8.98 6.09
CA GLN A 299 14.90 -8.56 4.71
C GLN A 299 15.98 -7.51 4.42
N ASP A 300 16.82 -7.77 3.42
CA ASP A 300 17.82 -6.83 2.92
C ASP A 300 17.48 -6.51 1.47
N ALA A 301 17.18 -5.24 1.17
CA ALA A 301 16.81 -4.78 -0.16
C ALA A 301 17.71 -3.61 -0.57
N ARG A 302 18.28 -3.71 -1.76
CA ARG A 302 19.14 -2.69 -2.39
C ARG A 302 18.56 -2.31 -3.73
N GLU A 303 18.30 -1.03 -3.90
CA GLU A 303 17.80 -0.41 -5.11
C GLU A 303 18.87 0.56 -5.62
N GLU A 304 19.20 0.48 -6.90
CA GLU A 304 20.17 1.35 -7.56
C GLU A 304 19.52 1.91 -8.83
N LEU A 305 19.72 3.20 -9.08
CA LEU A 305 19.30 3.93 -10.27
C LEU A 305 20.57 4.34 -11.02
N PRO A 306 21.11 3.50 -11.93
CA PRO A 306 22.44 3.71 -12.51
C PRO A 306 22.58 5.02 -13.29
N GLU A 307 21.50 5.48 -13.93
CA GLU A 307 21.51 6.72 -14.72
C GLU A 307 21.43 7.99 -13.87
N GLU A 308 20.62 7.97 -12.80
CA GLU A 308 20.41 9.12 -11.92
C GLU A 308 21.44 9.16 -10.77
N GLY A 309 22.20 8.08 -10.57
CA GLY A 309 23.17 7.93 -9.47
C GLY A 309 22.53 7.68 -8.10
N GLY A 310 21.20 7.48 -8.05
CA GLY A 310 20.47 7.20 -6.82
C GLY A 310 20.76 5.79 -6.30
N SER A 311 20.90 5.65 -4.99
CA SER A 311 20.95 4.34 -4.35
C SER A 311 20.14 4.35 -3.06
N ARG A 312 19.45 3.24 -2.80
CA ARG A 312 18.65 3.03 -1.62
C ARG A 312 18.93 1.66 -1.05
N HIS A 313 19.19 1.61 0.25
CA HIS A 313 19.40 0.37 1.00
C HIS A 313 18.41 0.29 2.14
N ARG A 314 17.74 -0.85 2.30
CA ARG A 314 16.82 -1.10 3.40
C ARG A 314 17.10 -2.46 4.01
N LEU A 315 17.29 -2.48 5.33
CA LEU A 315 17.48 -3.67 6.13
C LEU A 315 16.43 -3.71 7.25
N ASP A 316 15.53 -4.69 7.18
CA ASP A 316 14.53 -4.96 8.20
C ASP A 316 14.96 -6.22 8.98
N VAL A 317 15.06 -6.12 10.31
CA VAL A 317 15.31 -7.27 11.20
C VAL A 317 14.18 -7.31 12.22
N TRP A 318 13.14 -8.08 11.91
CA TRP A 318 11.94 -8.16 12.74
C TRP A 318 12.20 -8.92 14.06
N PRO A 319 11.65 -8.48 15.20
CA PRO A 319 10.92 -7.24 15.46
C PRO A 319 11.83 -6.08 15.92
N PHE A 320 13.14 -6.20 15.75
CA PHE A 320 14.14 -5.41 16.47
C PHE A 320 14.37 -4.03 15.87
N PHE A 321 14.63 -3.92 14.56
CA PHE A 321 14.95 -2.65 13.93
C PHE A 321 14.66 -2.62 12.43
N VAL A 322 14.56 -1.40 11.92
CA VAL A 322 14.62 -1.07 10.49
C VAL A 322 15.74 -0.07 10.28
N TYR A 323 16.53 -0.30 9.23
CA TYR A 323 17.52 0.63 8.70
C TYR A 323 17.15 0.98 7.26
N GLU A 324 17.10 2.26 6.94
CA GLU A 324 16.87 2.77 5.59
C GLU A 324 17.98 3.79 5.27
N ALA A 325 18.62 3.68 4.12
CA ALA A 325 19.61 4.63 3.62
C ALA A 325 19.26 5.01 2.19
N GLU A 326 19.40 6.29 1.86
CA GLU A 326 19.12 6.87 0.55
C GLU A 326 20.13 8.00 0.28
N GLY A 327 21.06 7.77 -0.64
CA GLY A 327 22.18 8.69 -0.88
C GLY A 327 23.03 8.91 0.38
N GLU A 328 23.20 10.17 0.80
CA GLU A 328 23.91 10.54 2.03
C GLU A 328 23.06 10.44 3.30
N ALA A 329 21.73 10.30 3.16
CA ALA A 329 20.83 10.23 4.28
C ALA A 329 20.62 8.78 4.73
N ALA A 330 20.53 8.56 6.03
CA ALA A 330 20.14 7.26 6.57
C ALA A 330 19.27 7.42 7.82
N THR A 331 18.49 6.40 8.13
CA THR A 331 17.62 6.34 9.30
C THR A 331 17.66 4.94 9.88
N PHE A 332 17.92 4.86 11.17
CA PHE A 332 17.84 3.65 11.98
C PHE A 332 16.76 3.84 13.04
N GLN A 333 15.88 2.87 13.20
CA GLN A 333 14.81 2.92 14.19
C GLN A 333 14.62 1.56 14.88
N THR A 334 14.41 1.58 16.19
CA THR A 334 14.18 0.37 16.98
C THR A 334 12.75 0.19 17.40
N LEU A 335 12.44 -1.10 17.49
CA LEU A 335 11.17 -1.78 17.34
C LEU A 335 10.54 -1.54 15.97
N ALA A 336 10.53 -2.61 15.18
CA ALA A 336 9.98 -2.68 13.83
C ALA A 336 8.82 -3.69 13.81
N LEU A 337 7.77 -3.40 14.58
CA LEU A 337 6.69 -4.36 14.85
C LEU A 337 5.86 -4.67 13.60
N LEU A 338 5.58 -3.67 12.77
CA LEU A 338 4.68 -3.78 11.61
C LEU A 338 5.32 -3.36 10.28
N GLU A 339 6.38 -2.56 10.33
CA GLU A 339 7.09 -1.97 9.20
C GLU A 339 7.70 -3.02 8.27
N SER A 340 8.09 -4.17 8.84
CA SER A 340 8.65 -5.32 8.10
C SER A 340 7.59 -6.03 7.25
N PHE A 341 6.31 -6.01 7.68
CA PHE A 341 5.20 -6.64 6.97
C PHE A 341 4.54 -5.68 5.98
N LEU A 342 4.52 -4.39 6.32
CA LEU A 342 3.84 -3.33 5.57
C LEU A 342 4.82 -2.19 5.21
N PRO A 343 5.90 -2.48 4.44
CA PRO A 343 6.98 -1.54 4.19
C PRO A 343 6.55 -0.28 3.42
N ARG A 344 5.47 -0.40 2.62
CA ARG A 344 4.95 0.67 1.75
C ARG A 344 3.80 1.46 2.37
N ASP A 345 3.35 1.09 3.56
CA ASP A 345 2.23 1.75 4.23
C ASP A 345 2.73 2.99 5.00
N ALA A 346 2.68 4.14 4.34
CA ALA A 346 3.09 5.41 4.95
C ALA A 346 2.18 5.82 6.11
N ALA A 347 0.86 5.57 6.01
CA ALA A 347 -0.10 5.97 7.04
C ALA A 347 0.12 5.19 8.34
N LEU A 348 0.38 3.88 8.24
CA LEU A 348 0.75 3.06 9.39
C LEU A 348 2.06 3.53 10.02
N ARG A 349 3.11 3.77 9.22
CA ARG A 349 4.40 4.25 9.72
C ARG A 349 4.28 5.61 10.41
N ARG A 350 3.43 6.52 9.91
CA ARG A 350 3.22 7.83 10.56
C ARG A 350 2.40 7.72 11.85
N SER A 351 1.39 6.86 11.87
CA SER A 351 0.41 6.76 12.96
C SER A 351 0.91 5.95 14.14
N TRP A 352 1.57 4.82 13.85
CA TRP A 352 1.83 3.80 14.84
C TRP A 352 3.32 3.62 15.16
N ALA A 353 4.20 3.69 14.15
CA ALA A 353 5.64 3.47 14.36
C ALA A 353 6.25 4.28 15.51
N PRO A 354 5.95 5.60 15.64
CA PRO A 354 6.52 6.42 16.71
C PRO A 354 6.13 5.93 18.11
N LEU A 355 5.01 5.22 18.28
CA LEU A 355 4.52 4.76 19.57
C LEU A 355 5.35 3.63 20.17
N TRP A 356 5.94 2.78 19.35
CA TRP A 356 6.86 1.73 19.81
C TRP A 356 8.31 2.06 19.52
N THR A 357 8.60 3.11 18.74
CA THR A 357 9.98 3.49 18.43
C THR A 357 10.71 3.97 19.68
N LEU A 358 11.59 3.13 20.24
CA LEU A 358 12.32 3.47 21.47
C LEU A 358 13.59 4.25 21.19
N TYR A 359 14.26 3.95 20.08
CA TYR A 359 15.47 4.65 19.65
C TYR A 359 15.37 4.94 18.16
N ARG A 360 15.77 6.16 17.78
CA ARG A 360 15.89 6.58 16.39
C ARG A 360 17.20 7.31 16.21
N HIS A 361 17.87 7.04 15.10
CA HIS A 361 19.07 7.75 14.68
C HIS A 361 18.95 8.10 13.20
N GLU A 362 19.10 9.37 12.87
CA GLU A 362 19.02 9.91 11.53
C GLU A 362 20.37 10.52 11.18
N TRP A 363 20.87 10.18 9.98
CA TRP A 363 22.03 10.79 9.35
C TRP A 363 21.53 11.64 8.19
N GLY A 364 22.00 12.87 8.10
CA GLY A 364 21.71 13.79 7.01
C GLY A 364 22.98 14.29 6.32
N PRO A 365 22.83 15.10 5.26
CA PRO A 365 23.95 15.68 4.51
C PRO A 365 24.87 16.52 5.42
N GLY A 366 26.16 16.58 5.08
CA GLY A 366 27.13 17.41 5.81
C GLY A 366 27.41 16.96 7.26
N GLY A 367 27.23 15.67 7.57
CA GLY A 367 27.50 15.11 8.89
C GLY A 367 26.48 15.48 9.96
N HIS A 368 25.33 16.04 9.56
CA HIS A 368 24.20 16.26 10.47
C HIS A 368 23.68 14.93 10.98
N THR A 369 23.53 14.79 12.29
CA THR A 369 23.04 13.59 12.95
C THR A 369 22.04 13.93 14.03
N VAL A 370 20.93 13.20 14.07
CA VAL A 370 19.89 13.35 15.09
C VAL A 370 19.67 11.99 15.76
N SER A 371 19.86 11.92 17.06
CA SER A 371 19.51 10.77 17.88
C SER A 371 18.34 11.11 18.80
N SER A 372 17.37 10.21 18.91
CA SER A 372 16.28 10.28 19.88
C SER A 372 16.17 8.95 20.61
N LEU A 373 16.03 9.00 21.93
CA LEU A 373 15.85 7.86 22.81
C LEU A 373 14.65 8.13 23.74
N LEU A 374 13.79 7.12 23.89
CA LEU A 374 12.58 7.13 24.70
C LEU A 374 11.70 8.35 24.40
N TRP A 375 11.32 8.52 23.12
CA TRP A 375 10.44 9.58 22.65
C TRP A 375 10.92 11.00 23.00
N ASN A 376 12.15 11.33 22.60
CA ASN A 376 12.82 12.60 22.86
C ASN A 376 13.13 12.87 24.35
N LEU A 377 13.02 11.88 25.24
CA LEU A 377 13.53 11.98 26.61
C LEU A 377 15.01 12.33 26.59
N TYR A 378 15.79 11.61 25.78
CA TYR A 378 17.12 12.05 25.38
C TYR A 378 17.12 12.33 23.88
N ARG A 379 17.48 13.55 23.49
CA ARG A 379 17.67 13.92 22.08
C ARG A 379 19.04 14.56 21.93
N ARG A 380 19.76 14.18 20.88
CA ARG A 380 21.06 14.74 20.51
C ARG A 380 21.02 15.12 19.05
N GLU A 381 21.50 16.30 18.73
CA GLU A 381 21.64 16.81 17.38
C GLU A 381 23.07 17.34 17.24
N ALA A 382 23.79 16.88 16.22
CA ALA A 382 25.18 17.27 16.00
C ALA A 382 25.42 17.49 14.51
N ALA A 383 26.14 18.56 14.18
CA ALA A 383 26.64 18.88 12.86
C ALA A 383 28.00 19.55 12.99
N GLU A 384 28.66 19.88 11.88
CA GLU A 384 29.91 20.64 11.92
C GLU A 384 29.69 21.99 12.61
N GLY A 385 30.48 22.27 13.67
CA GLY A 385 30.37 23.49 14.47
C GLY A 385 29.09 23.62 15.31
N PHE A 386 28.24 22.58 15.39
CA PHE A 386 26.98 22.61 16.13
C PHE A 386 26.75 21.34 16.95
N LEU A 387 26.41 21.51 18.22
CA LEU A 387 26.02 20.40 19.10
C LEU A 387 24.88 20.84 20.02
N ALA A 388 23.75 20.16 19.93
CA ALA A 388 22.68 20.28 20.90
C ALA A 388 22.36 18.91 21.51
N TRP A 389 22.08 18.87 22.80
CA TRP A 389 21.51 17.70 23.45
C TRP A 389 20.56 18.10 24.55
N GLN A 390 19.59 17.26 24.83
CA GLN A 390 18.62 17.47 25.90
C GLN A 390 18.31 16.15 26.60
N LEU A 391 18.09 16.24 27.91
CA LEU A 391 17.46 15.25 28.74
C LEU A 391 16.17 15.87 29.30
N ALA A 392 15.07 15.72 28.57
CA ALA A 392 13.80 16.38 28.89
C ALA A 392 13.18 15.80 30.18
N PRO A 393 12.48 16.60 30.99
CA PRO A 393 12.42 18.07 30.97
C PRO A 393 13.58 18.75 31.74
N LEU A 394 14.60 17.98 32.15
CA LEU A 394 15.57 18.36 33.18
C LEU A 394 16.65 19.32 32.70
N VAL A 395 17.28 19.05 31.56
CA VAL A 395 18.41 19.83 31.07
C VAL A 395 18.44 19.85 29.54
N ALA A 396 18.82 20.97 28.97
CA ALA A 396 19.15 21.10 27.56
C ALA A 396 20.43 21.91 27.39
N TYR A 397 21.22 21.57 26.39
CA TYR A 397 22.49 22.19 26.07
C TYR A 397 22.54 22.45 24.58
N ARG A 398 23.08 23.60 24.19
CA ARG A 398 23.38 23.96 22.81
C ARG A 398 24.75 24.62 22.75
N ALA A 399 25.56 24.20 21.79
CA ALA A 399 26.84 24.81 21.46
C ALA A 399 26.89 25.05 19.97
N GLU A 400 27.37 26.23 19.58
CA GLU A 400 27.44 26.66 18.20
C GLU A 400 28.69 27.54 18.01
N ASP A 401 29.44 27.27 16.94
CA ASP A 401 30.60 28.07 16.57
C ASP A 401 30.12 29.33 15.86
N GLY A 402 30.12 30.46 16.57
CA GLY A 402 29.75 31.76 16.02
C GLY A 402 30.94 32.49 15.41
N SER A 403 30.66 33.55 14.65
CA SER A 403 31.67 34.43 14.03
C SER A 403 32.66 35.09 15.01
N GLY A 404 32.35 35.09 16.31
CA GLY A 404 33.22 35.61 17.38
C GLY A 404 33.83 34.55 18.30
N GLY A 405 33.62 33.25 18.03
CA GLY A 405 34.02 32.11 18.87
C GLY A 405 32.84 31.28 19.42
N PRO A 406 33.09 30.24 20.23
CA PRO A 406 32.06 29.27 20.60
C PRO A 406 31.03 29.86 21.56
N VAL A 407 29.76 29.78 21.19
CA VAL A 407 28.60 30.15 22.01
C VAL A 407 28.02 28.90 22.65
N ARG A 408 27.71 28.96 23.94
CA ARG A 408 27.16 27.83 24.70
C ARG A 408 25.96 28.29 25.53
N ASP A 409 24.86 27.56 25.39
CA ASP A 409 23.64 27.73 26.15
C ASP A 409 23.33 26.46 26.94
N LEU A 410 22.94 26.63 28.19
CA LEU A 410 22.52 25.55 29.08
C LEU A 410 21.22 25.95 29.77
N TRP A 411 20.19 25.14 29.60
CA TRP A 411 18.87 25.30 30.22
C TRP A 411 18.65 24.20 31.23
N PHE A 412 18.15 24.53 32.42
CA PHE A 412 17.65 23.56 33.40
C PHE A 412 16.15 23.74 33.60
N LEU A 413 15.48 22.62 33.86
CA LEU A 413 14.06 22.52 34.20
C LEU A 413 13.19 23.36 33.25
N LEU A 414 13.21 23.01 31.96
CA LEU A 414 12.49 23.71 30.89
C LEU A 414 12.84 25.21 30.74
N GLY A 415 14.01 25.63 31.21
CA GLY A 415 14.49 27.00 31.07
C GLY A 415 14.19 27.90 32.27
N LEU A 416 13.81 27.33 33.43
CA LEU A 416 13.76 28.06 34.70
C LEU A 416 15.12 28.66 35.10
N ILE A 417 16.20 27.98 34.73
CA ILE A 417 17.56 28.48 34.86
C ILE A 417 18.21 28.38 33.49
N GLN A 418 18.78 29.47 32.99
CA GLN A 418 19.48 29.48 31.71
C GLN A 418 20.83 30.14 31.88
N MET A 419 21.87 29.48 31.43
CA MET A 419 23.23 29.99 31.40
C MET A 419 23.64 30.16 29.96
N HIS A 420 24.06 31.35 29.61
CA HIS A 420 24.60 31.71 28.30
C HIS A 420 26.08 32.05 28.47
N SER A 421 26.93 31.52 27.60
CA SER A 421 28.36 31.80 27.58
C SER A 421 28.79 32.06 26.15
N ALA A 422 29.18 33.28 25.87
CA ALA A 422 29.83 33.70 24.64
C ALA A 422 31.25 34.23 24.95
N PRO A 423 32.12 34.35 23.93
CA PRO A 423 33.43 34.97 24.09
C PRO A 423 33.30 36.38 24.69
N GLY A 424 33.93 36.61 25.84
CA GLY A 424 33.88 37.88 26.57
C GLY A 424 32.61 38.18 27.37
N ARG A 425 31.53 37.38 27.25
CA ARG A 425 30.25 37.65 27.93
C ARG A 425 29.56 36.39 28.44
N ARG A 426 29.20 36.37 29.71
CA ARG A 426 28.37 35.34 30.34
C ARG A 426 27.03 35.95 30.77
N GLY A 427 25.99 35.14 30.77
CA GLY A 427 24.64 35.53 31.17
C GLY A 427 23.95 34.45 31.97
N LEU A 428 23.15 34.84 32.96
CA LEU A 428 22.23 33.97 33.69
C LEU A 428 20.82 34.55 33.64
N ARG A 429 19.86 33.68 33.37
CA ARG A 429 18.43 33.97 33.42
C ARG A 429 17.77 33.04 34.41
N LEU A 430 17.02 33.60 35.36
CA LEU A 430 16.27 32.85 36.36
C LEU A 430 14.78 33.17 36.22
N LEU A 431 13.93 32.15 36.29
CA LEU A 431 12.46 32.28 36.30
C LEU A 431 11.91 33.16 35.16
N TYR A 432 12.52 33.09 33.97
CA TYR A 432 12.17 33.90 32.80
C TYR A 432 12.33 35.43 32.98
N LEU A 433 13.02 35.88 34.03
CA LEU A 433 13.37 37.28 34.27
C LEU A 433 14.43 37.78 33.25
N PRO A 434 14.69 39.11 33.17
CA PRO A 434 15.76 39.64 32.32
C PRO A 434 17.14 39.03 32.63
N TRP A 435 18.03 39.03 31.64
CA TRP A 435 19.38 38.46 31.77
C TRP A 435 20.25 39.25 32.75
N ILE A 436 20.90 38.54 33.66
CA ILE A 436 22.01 39.05 34.47
C ILE A 436 23.28 38.70 33.70
N THR A 437 23.97 39.69 33.12
CA THR A 437 25.20 39.44 32.34
C THR A 437 26.45 39.95 33.04
N TRP A 438 27.56 39.23 32.89
CA TRP A 438 28.87 39.59 33.42
C TRP A 438 29.99 39.07 32.51
N GLY A 439 31.15 39.72 32.54
CA GLY A 439 32.23 39.54 31.56
C GLY A 439 32.49 40.87 30.86
N GLY A 440 33.71 41.37 31.02
CA GLY A 440 34.16 42.60 30.36
C GLY A 440 34.85 42.27 29.03
N PRO A 441 34.97 43.25 28.12
CA PRO A 441 35.85 43.11 26.96
C PRO A 441 37.25 42.73 27.46
N GLY A 442 37.80 41.63 26.94
CA GLY A 442 39.21 41.34 27.13
C GLY A 442 40.02 42.52 26.60
N GLU A 443 40.94 43.03 27.42
CA GLU A 443 41.96 43.99 27.02
C GLU A 443 42.67 43.45 25.76
N GLY A 444 42.55 44.16 24.64
CA GLY A 444 43.19 43.75 23.41
C GLY A 444 42.58 44.36 22.14
N GLU A 445 42.67 45.68 22.00
CA GLU A 445 43.05 46.33 20.73
C GLU A 445 43.63 47.73 21.04
N PRO A 446 44.58 48.22 20.22
CA PRO A 446 45.76 49.01 20.64
C PRO A 446 45.51 50.42 21.18
#